data_AF-A0A420W8J2-F1
#
_entry.id   AF-A0A420W8J2-F1
#
_cell.length_a   1.000
_cell.length_b   1.000
_cell.length_c   1.000
_cell.angle_alpha   90.00
_cell.angle_beta   90.00
_cell.angle_gamma   90.00
#
_symmetry.space_group_name_H-M   'P 1'
#
loop_
_entity.id
_entity.type
_entity.pdbx_description
1 polymer ?
#
loop_
_entity_poly.entity_id
_entity_poly.type
_entity_poly.pdbx_seq_one_letter_code
_entity_poly.pdbx_strand_id
1 'polypeptide(L)'
;MERVVWWIALTLFILSIALGLFVLAVTVASNPEAAAFVLGLLGFWLFANRLIFGFGQIANLASSFVEGEEVEKEEVAKKVAQSPQEAKLRGLEELSVAALLAIWRSSLEPFKYAYYLGFFLFFLFALMFELNIISSLVIGPVVEALTLGASIPTVLVWGLELLSGYYLSKALEKAVREIEKTEGEKKEEK
;
A
#
# COMPACT_ATOMS: atom_id res chain seq x y z
N MET A 1 -34.29 6.58 -17.28
CA MET A 1 -32.97 6.91 -17.88
C MET A 1 -31.81 6.28 -17.11
N GLU A 2 -31.77 6.34 -15.78
CA GLU A 2 -30.67 5.75 -14.97
C GLU A 2 -30.37 4.27 -15.25
N ARG A 3 -31.39 3.40 -15.37
CA ARG A 3 -31.17 1.98 -15.73
C ARG A 3 -30.44 1.80 -17.06
N VAL A 4 -30.76 2.62 -18.07
CA VAL A 4 -30.15 2.51 -19.41
C VAL A 4 -28.70 3.00 -19.36
N VAL A 5 -28.43 4.09 -18.65
CA VAL A 5 -27.07 4.61 -18.44
C VAL A 5 -26.21 3.59 -17.67
N TRP A 6 -26.78 2.93 -16.66
CA TRP A 6 -26.09 1.88 -15.91
C TRP A 6 -25.71 0.69 -16.79
N TRP A 7 -26.62 0.21 -17.64
CA TRP A 7 -26.32 -0.87 -18.58
C TRP A 7 -25.26 -0.46 -19.60
N ILE A 8 -25.33 0.77 -20.14
CA ILE A 8 -24.30 1.29 -21.05
C ILE A 8 -22.93 1.35 -20.36
N ALA A 9 -22.86 1.89 -19.15
CA ALA A 9 -21.63 1.97 -18.37
C ALA A 9 -21.06 0.57 -18.07
N LEU A 10 -21.91 -0.39 -17.69
CA LEU A 10 -21.52 -1.77 -17.47
C LEU A 10 -20.97 -2.42 -18.75
N THR A 11 -21.64 -2.24 -19.89
CA THR A 11 -21.20 -2.78 -21.18
C THR A 11 -19.87 -2.16 -21.60
N LEU A 12 -19.69 -0.85 -21.46
CA LEU A 12 -18.43 -0.17 -21.74
C LEU A 12 -17.30 -0.66 -20.82
N PHE A 13 -17.59 -0.89 -19.54
CA PHE A 13 -16.62 -1.42 -18.59
C PHE A 13 -16.18 -2.84 -18.97
N ILE A 14 -17.12 -3.74 -19.29
CA ILE A 14 -16.83 -5.10 -19.72
C ILE A 14 -16.03 -5.11 -21.03
N LEU A 15 -16.42 -4.29 -22.01
CA LEU A 15 -15.68 -4.13 -23.26
C LEU A 15 -14.27 -3.63 -23.01
N SER A 16 -14.10 -2.66 -22.11
CA SER A 16 -12.78 -2.11 -21.75
C SER A 16 -11.89 -3.17 -21.10
N ILE A 17 -12.44 -4.01 -20.21
CA ILE A 17 -11.72 -5.15 -19.61
C ILE A 17 -11.34 -6.16 -20.68
N ALA A 18 -12.28 -6.56 -21.55
CA ALA A 18 -12.04 -7.54 -22.60
C ALA A 18 -10.99 -7.05 -23.60
N LEU A 19 -11.05 -5.78 -24.00
CA LEU A 19 -10.06 -5.14 -24.85
C LEU A 19 -8.69 -5.08 -24.16
N GLY A 20 -8.66 -4.71 -22.88
CA GLY A 20 -7.45 -4.69 -22.08
C GLY A 20 -6.78 -6.06 -22.00
N LEU A 21 -7.55 -7.12 -21.71
CA LEU A 21 -7.06 -8.50 -21.68
C LEU A 21 -6.56 -8.98 -23.05
N PHE A 22 -7.28 -8.63 -24.12
CA PHE A 22 -6.87 -8.97 -25.49
C PHE A 22 -5.56 -8.27 -25.87
N VAL A 23 -5.43 -6.97 -25.60
CA VAL A 23 -4.20 -6.21 -25.85
C VAL A 23 -3.05 -6.78 -25.03
N LEU A 24 -3.27 -7.16 -23.77
CA LEU A 24 -2.26 -7.82 -22.93
C LEU A 24 -1.80 -9.14 -23.55
N ALA A 25 -2.73 -10.00 -23.96
CA ALA A 25 -2.43 -11.29 -24.57
C ALA A 25 -1.67 -11.15 -25.91
N VAL A 26 -2.08 -10.19 -26.75
CA VAL A 26 -1.40 -9.89 -28.02
C VAL A 26 -0.01 -9.32 -27.77
N THR A 27 0.15 -8.43 -26.78
CA THR A 27 1.47 -7.86 -26.42
C THR A 27 2.41 -8.94 -25.89
N VAL A 28 1.92 -9.84 -25.03
CA VAL A 28 2.68 -11.02 -24.55
C VAL A 28 3.14 -11.91 -25.69
N ALA A 29 2.28 -12.15 -26.68
CA ALA A 29 2.61 -13.03 -27.81
C ALA A 29 3.58 -12.39 -28.83
N SER A 30 3.59 -11.06 -28.95
CA SER A 30 4.31 -10.35 -30.01
C SER A 30 5.60 -9.67 -29.56
N ASN A 31 5.70 -9.25 -28.29
CA ASN A 31 6.87 -8.58 -27.75
C ASN A 31 7.00 -8.88 -26.24
N PRO A 32 7.76 -9.92 -25.85
CA PRO A 32 7.94 -10.32 -24.47
C PRO A 32 8.48 -9.20 -23.57
N GLU A 33 9.33 -8.32 -24.09
CA GLU A 33 9.88 -7.18 -23.37
C GLU A 33 8.82 -6.12 -23.08
N ALA A 34 7.98 -5.79 -24.06
CA ALA A 34 6.84 -4.87 -23.87
C ALA A 34 5.80 -5.46 -22.90
N ALA A 35 5.61 -6.77 -22.92
CA ALA A 35 4.74 -7.44 -21.97
C ALA A 35 5.29 -7.41 -20.54
N ALA A 36 6.60 -7.66 -20.37
CA ALA A 36 7.26 -7.52 -19.08
C ALA A 36 7.17 -6.07 -18.56
N PHE A 37 7.30 -5.08 -19.45
CA PHE A 37 7.11 -3.66 -19.12
C PHE A 37 5.68 -3.35 -18.65
N VAL A 38 4.66 -3.82 -19.38
CA VAL A 38 3.25 -3.63 -19.01
C VAL A 38 2.91 -4.32 -17.69
N LEU A 39 3.39 -5.56 -17.49
CA LEU A 39 3.21 -6.28 -16.24
C LEU A 39 3.93 -5.59 -15.07
N GLY A 40 5.13 -5.05 -15.31
CA GLY A 40 5.85 -4.24 -14.33
C GLY A 40 5.10 -2.97 -13.95
N LEU A 41 4.52 -2.28 -14.94
CA LEU A 41 3.70 -1.07 -14.71
C LEU A 41 2.43 -1.39 -13.92
N LEU A 42 1.72 -2.47 -14.26
CA LEU A 42 0.56 -2.92 -13.50
C LEU A 42 0.93 -3.33 -12.08
N GLY A 43 2.05 -4.04 -11.90
CA GLY A 43 2.60 -4.39 -10.59
C GLY A 43 2.92 -3.16 -9.75
N PHE A 44 3.53 -2.13 -10.35
CA PHE A 44 3.80 -0.85 -9.69
C PHE A 44 2.51 -0.20 -9.16
N TRP A 45 1.46 -0.14 -9.98
CA TRP A 45 0.16 0.42 -9.56
C TRP A 45 -0.53 -0.42 -8.48
N LEU A 46 -0.43 -1.75 -8.55
CA LEU A 46 -0.95 -2.64 -7.51
C LEU A 46 -0.23 -2.43 -6.17
N PHE A 47 1.09 -2.23 -6.19
CA PHE A 47 1.86 -1.93 -4.99
C PHE A 47 1.53 -0.54 -4.44
N ALA A 48 1.41 0.48 -5.30
CA ALA A 48 0.95 1.81 -4.89
C ALA A 48 -0.38 1.71 -4.13
N ASN A 49 -1.35 1.00 -4.72
CA ASN A 49 -2.68 0.84 -4.15
C ASN A 49 -2.65 0.13 -2.79
N ARG A 50 -1.90 -0.97 -2.70
CA ARG A 50 -1.71 -1.72 -1.47
C ARG A 50 -1.08 -0.87 -0.37
N LEU A 51 -0.10 -0.03 -0.72
CA LEU A 51 0.59 0.84 0.23
C LEU A 51 -0.28 2.01 0.69
N ILE A 52 -1.02 2.66 -0.22
CA ILE A 52 -1.95 3.74 0.10
C ILE A 52 -3.00 3.25 1.10
N PHE A 53 -3.69 2.15 0.78
CA PHE A 53 -4.72 1.63 1.69
C PHE A 53 -4.13 1.02 2.96
N GLY A 54 -2.99 0.31 2.85
CA GLY A 54 -2.34 -0.28 4.01
C GLY A 54 -1.89 0.76 5.03
N PHE A 55 -1.11 1.75 4.61
CA PHE A 55 -0.67 2.82 5.50
C PHE A 55 -1.84 3.70 5.96
N GLY A 56 -2.81 4.01 5.09
CA GLY A 56 -3.99 4.79 5.47
C GLY A 56 -4.83 4.11 6.56
N GLN A 57 -5.08 2.80 6.43
CA GLN A 57 -5.82 2.03 7.45
C GLN A 57 -5.05 1.96 8.77
N ILE A 58 -3.74 1.72 8.72
CA ILE A 58 -2.91 1.70 9.93
C ILE A 58 -2.92 3.07 10.63
N ALA A 59 -2.80 4.17 9.87
CA ALA A 59 -2.84 5.52 10.43
C ALA A 59 -4.18 5.78 11.14
N ASN A 60 -5.30 5.47 10.49
CA ASN A 60 -6.63 5.66 11.07
C ASN A 60 -6.83 4.84 12.33
N LEU A 61 -6.55 3.53 12.29
CA LEU A 61 -6.73 2.65 13.45
C LEU A 61 -5.80 3.02 14.62
N ALA A 62 -4.58 3.45 14.31
CA ALA A 62 -3.67 3.95 15.34
C ALA A 62 -4.15 5.27 15.94
N SER A 63 -4.73 6.19 15.15
CA SER A 63 -5.34 7.42 15.67
C SER A 63 -6.54 7.11 16.58
N SER A 64 -7.47 6.27 16.12
CA SER A 64 -8.63 5.81 16.91
C SER A 64 -8.19 5.18 18.24
N PHE A 65 -7.19 4.31 18.20
CA PHE A 65 -6.62 3.72 19.43
C PHE A 65 -6.04 4.78 20.37
N VAL A 66 -5.31 5.76 19.85
CA VAL A 66 -4.75 6.87 20.64
C VAL A 66 -5.86 7.71 21.28
N GLU A 67 -6.91 7.99 20.52
CA GLU A 67 -8.09 8.77 20.95
C GLU A 67 -8.99 8.01 21.94
N GLY A 68 -8.77 6.70 22.10
CA GLY A 68 -9.51 5.86 23.06
C GLY A 68 -10.81 5.29 22.49
N GLU A 69 -10.97 5.31 21.18
CA GLU A 69 -12.05 4.62 20.48
C GLU A 69 -11.83 3.11 20.53
N GLU A 70 -12.92 2.34 20.53
CA GLU A 70 -12.83 0.88 20.48
C GLU A 70 -12.30 0.43 19.11
N VAL A 71 -11.14 -0.22 19.14
CA VAL A 71 -10.54 -0.85 17.96
C VAL A 71 -10.73 -2.35 18.04
N GLU A 72 -11.43 -2.93 17.06
CA GLU A 72 -11.66 -4.38 16.98
C GLU A 72 -10.34 -5.14 16.75
N LYS A 73 -9.75 -5.64 17.84
CA LYS A 73 -8.49 -6.40 17.83
C LYS A 73 -8.52 -7.58 16.85
N GLU A 74 -9.65 -8.26 16.74
CA GLU A 74 -9.84 -9.39 15.82
C GLU A 74 -9.72 -8.97 14.35
N GLU A 75 -10.20 -7.78 14.00
CA GLU A 75 -10.10 -7.26 12.63
C GLU A 75 -8.63 -6.97 12.29
N VAL A 76 -7.88 -6.35 13.21
CA VAL A 76 -6.45 -6.09 13.04
C VAL A 76 -5.65 -7.39 12.95
N ALA A 77 -5.98 -8.39 13.78
CA ALA A 77 -5.32 -9.70 13.74
C ALA A 77 -5.50 -10.41 12.39
N LYS A 78 -6.68 -10.29 11.75
CA LYS A 78 -6.95 -10.83 10.40
C LYS A 78 -6.12 -10.15 9.30
N LYS A 79 -5.66 -8.91 9.51
CA LYS A 79 -4.77 -8.22 8.55
C LYS A 79 -3.33 -8.72 8.64
N VAL A 80 -2.95 -9.29 9.77
CA VAL A 80 -1.61 -9.81 10.05
C VAL A 80 -1.49 -11.30 9.72
N ALA A 81 -2.51 -12.10 10.06
CA ALA A 81 -2.51 -13.54 9.84
C ALA A 81 -3.47 -13.93 8.70
N GLN A 82 -3.02 -14.80 7.79
CA GLN A 82 -3.86 -15.26 6.68
C GLN A 82 -4.96 -16.23 7.17
N SER A 83 -4.80 -16.81 8.37
CA SER A 83 -5.81 -17.65 9.02
C SER A 83 -5.86 -17.47 10.54
N PRO A 84 -7.01 -17.75 11.19
CA PRO A 84 -7.13 -17.73 12.65
C PRO A 84 -6.19 -18.72 13.36
N GLN A 85 -5.87 -19.85 12.73
CA GLN A 85 -4.94 -20.84 13.27
C GLN A 85 -3.51 -20.33 13.26
N GLU A 86 -3.10 -19.61 12.22
CA GLU A 86 -1.79 -18.95 12.16
C GLU A 86 -1.67 -17.85 13.21
N ALA A 87 -2.76 -17.11 13.47
CA ALA A 87 -2.79 -16.11 14.53
C ALA A 87 -2.58 -16.72 15.92
N LYS A 88 -3.25 -17.85 16.21
CA LYS A 88 -3.07 -18.61 17.46
C LYS A 88 -1.66 -19.18 17.59
N LEU A 89 -1.14 -19.79 16.53
CA LEU A 89 0.20 -20.38 16.52
C LEU A 89 1.31 -19.35 16.74
N ARG A 90 1.09 -18.09 16.34
CA ARG A 90 2.03 -16.97 16.57
C ARG A 90 1.75 -16.18 17.85
N GLY A 91 0.77 -16.59 18.66
CA GLY A 91 0.41 -15.88 19.90
C GLY A 91 -0.13 -14.47 19.67
N LEU A 92 -0.68 -14.17 18.48
CA LEU A 92 -1.15 -12.82 18.13
C LEU A 92 -2.36 -12.38 18.98
N GLU A 93 -3.09 -13.33 19.55
CA GLU A 93 -4.23 -13.07 20.44
C GLU A 93 -3.80 -12.40 21.76
N GLU A 94 -2.54 -12.56 22.17
CA GLU A 94 -2.00 -11.98 23.40
C GLU A 94 -1.39 -10.59 23.19
N LEU A 95 -1.12 -10.20 21.93
CA LEU A 95 -0.47 -8.94 21.60
C LEU A 95 -1.39 -7.73 21.80
N SER A 96 -0.85 -6.57 22.14
CA SER A 96 -1.63 -5.32 22.16
C SER A 96 -2.04 -4.91 20.74
N VAL A 97 -3.08 -4.08 20.62
CA VAL A 97 -3.51 -3.51 19.32
C VAL A 97 -2.35 -2.76 18.65
N ALA A 98 -1.58 -2.01 19.42
CA ALA A 98 -0.39 -1.30 18.92
C ALA A 98 0.68 -2.27 18.36
N ALA A 99 0.91 -3.41 19.02
CA ALA A 99 1.84 -4.42 18.51
C ALA A 99 1.32 -5.09 17.22
N LEU A 100 0.02 -5.39 17.13
CA LEU A 100 -0.58 -5.92 15.90
C LEU A 100 -0.48 -4.94 14.73
N LEU A 101 -0.72 -3.65 14.97
CA LEU A 101 -0.55 -2.59 13.97
C LEU A 101 0.92 -2.46 13.53
N ALA A 102 1.88 -2.64 14.43
CA ALA A 102 3.30 -2.63 14.09
C ALA A 102 3.70 -3.81 13.20
N ILE A 103 3.19 -5.02 13.49
CA ILE A 103 3.42 -6.19 12.63
C ILE A 103 2.77 -5.98 11.26
N TRP A 104 1.54 -5.45 11.22
CA TRP A 104 0.88 -5.14 9.95
C TRP A 104 1.69 -4.11 9.14
N ARG A 105 2.18 -3.05 9.77
CA ARG A 105 3.08 -2.08 9.12
C ARG A 105 4.33 -2.74 8.54
N SER A 106 4.97 -3.63 9.30
CA SER A 106 6.16 -4.35 8.84
C SER A 106 5.86 -5.23 7.62
N SER A 107 4.68 -5.85 7.54
CA SER A 107 4.28 -6.63 6.36
C SER A 107 4.18 -5.82 5.05
N LEU A 108 4.12 -4.48 5.14
CA LEU A 108 4.10 -3.58 3.98
C LEU A 108 5.50 -3.25 3.47
N GLU A 109 6.57 -3.52 4.24
CA GLU A 109 7.95 -3.16 3.87
C GLU A 109 8.43 -3.75 2.53
N PRO A 110 8.20 -5.04 2.21
CA PRO A 110 8.64 -5.58 0.92
C PRO A 110 7.99 -4.85 -0.27
N PHE A 111 6.71 -4.50 -0.13
CA PHE A 111 5.98 -3.75 -1.16
C PHE A 111 6.49 -2.32 -1.26
N LYS A 112 6.80 -1.70 -0.12
CA LYS A 112 7.37 -0.35 -0.05
C LYS A 112 8.69 -0.27 -0.82
N TYR A 113 9.61 -1.17 -0.53
CA TYR A 113 10.92 -1.18 -1.19
C TYR A 113 10.81 -1.46 -2.69
N ALA A 114 9.98 -2.43 -3.09
CA ALA A 114 9.73 -2.71 -4.50
C ALA A 114 9.09 -1.52 -5.23
N TYR A 115 8.12 -0.85 -4.59
CA TYR A 115 7.44 0.32 -5.15
C TYR A 115 8.40 1.50 -5.36
N TYR A 116 9.14 1.91 -4.32
CA TYR A 116 10.06 3.03 -4.44
C TYR A 116 11.23 2.73 -5.37
N LEU A 117 11.71 1.47 -5.44
CA LEU A 117 12.69 1.07 -6.44
C LEU A 117 12.14 1.26 -7.86
N GLY A 118 10.90 0.83 -8.11
CA GLY A 118 10.24 1.03 -9.40
C GLY A 118 10.13 2.50 -9.77
N PHE A 119 9.66 3.35 -8.84
CA PHE A 119 9.58 4.80 -9.05
C PHE A 119 10.96 5.40 -9.32
N PHE A 120 11.97 5.03 -8.53
CA PHE A 120 13.33 5.54 -8.68
C PHE A 120 13.92 5.19 -10.05
N LEU A 121 13.65 4.00 -10.58
CA LEU A 121 14.09 3.60 -11.92
C LEU A 121 13.44 4.47 -13.02
N PHE A 122 12.12 4.70 -12.95
CA PHE A 122 11.45 5.60 -13.90
C PHE A 122 11.96 7.04 -13.81
N PHE A 123 12.17 7.52 -12.59
CA PHE A 123 12.75 8.84 -12.35
C PHE A 123 14.16 8.96 -12.93
N LEU A 124 15.00 7.94 -12.73
CA LEU A 124 16.35 7.91 -13.28
C LEU A 124 16.34 7.88 -14.81
N PHE A 125 15.45 7.09 -15.43
CA PHE A 125 15.29 7.11 -16.88
C PHE A 125 14.85 8.49 -17.40
N ALA A 126 13.91 9.14 -16.72
CA ALA A 126 13.48 10.50 -17.08
C ALA A 126 14.65 11.48 -17.03
N LEU A 127 15.46 11.46 -15.96
CA LEU A 127 16.66 12.28 -15.84
C LEU A 127 17.69 12.00 -16.94
N MET A 128 17.89 10.74 -17.32
CA MET A 128 18.82 10.39 -18.40
C MET A 128 18.37 10.96 -19.75
N PHE A 129 17.06 11.02 -20.02
CA PHE A 129 16.51 11.67 -21.20
C PHE A 129 16.61 13.20 -21.11
N GLU A 130 16.26 13.79 -19.97
CA GLU A 130 16.30 15.24 -19.75
C GLU A 130 17.73 15.80 -19.85
N LEU A 131 18.72 15.06 -19.33
CA LEU A 131 20.14 15.41 -19.42
C LEU A 131 20.78 15.04 -20.77
N ASN A 132 19.99 14.56 -21.74
CA ASN A 132 20.45 14.08 -23.04
C ASN A 132 21.56 12.99 -22.98
N ILE A 133 21.62 12.22 -21.89
CA ILE A 133 22.53 11.07 -21.77
C ILE A 133 22.08 9.95 -22.72
N ILE A 134 20.76 9.77 -22.85
CA ILE A 134 20.12 8.91 -23.84
C ILE A 134 19.21 9.79 -24.69
N SER A 135 19.26 9.65 -26.02
CA SER A 135 18.37 10.38 -26.93
C SER A 135 17.42 9.42 -27.65
N SER A 136 16.12 9.65 -27.48
CA SER A 136 15.08 8.99 -28.26
C SER A 136 13.86 9.90 -28.34
N LEU A 137 13.56 10.36 -29.56
CA LEU A 137 12.40 11.21 -29.87
C LEU A 137 11.05 10.55 -29.56
N VAL A 138 11.00 9.22 -29.51
CA VAL A 138 9.76 8.46 -29.33
C VAL A 138 9.59 8.00 -27.88
N ILE A 139 10.68 7.65 -27.19
CA ILE A 139 10.64 7.05 -25.84
C ILE A 139 10.72 8.11 -24.74
N GLY A 140 11.45 9.20 -24.95
CA GLY A 140 11.64 10.26 -23.95
C GLY A 140 10.32 10.81 -23.37
N PRO A 141 9.38 11.28 -24.22
CA PRO A 141 8.10 11.81 -23.74
C PRO A 141 7.24 10.79 -22.98
N VAL A 142 7.33 9.51 -23.34
CA VAL A 142 6.58 8.43 -22.67
C VAL A 142 7.11 8.22 -21.25
N VAL A 143 8.43 8.18 -21.10
CA VAL A 143 9.08 8.02 -19.78
C VAL A 143 8.79 9.22 -18.88
N GLU A 144 8.86 10.45 -19.42
CA GLU A 144 8.52 11.66 -18.69
C GLU A 144 7.06 11.64 -18.20
N ALA A 145 6.12 11.29 -19.08
CA ALA A 145 4.70 11.16 -18.72
C ALA A 145 4.46 10.10 -17.64
N LEU A 146 5.17 8.96 -17.72
CA LEU A 146 5.09 7.90 -16.71
C LEU A 146 5.65 8.37 -15.36
N THR A 147 6.77 9.09 -15.34
CA THR A 147 7.35 9.63 -14.10
C THR A 147 6.45 10.67 -13.46
N LEU A 148 5.88 11.60 -14.25
CA LEU A 148 4.90 12.58 -13.74
C LEU A 148 3.64 11.90 -13.21
N GLY A 149 3.10 10.93 -13.94
CA GLY A 149 1.94 10.14 -13.52
C GLY A 149 2.21 9.33 -12.24
N ALA A 150 3.40 8.76 -12.09
CA ALA A 150 3.83 8.00 -10.93
C ALA A 150 4.17 8.88 -9.71
N SER A 151 4.46 10.18 -9.91
CA SER A 151 4.81 11.09 -8.83
C SER A 151 3.64 11.32 -7.86
N ILE A 152 2.41 11.41 -8.37
CA ILE A 152 1.20 11.59 -7.55
C ILE A 152 1.01 10.44 -6.54
N PRO A 153 0.89 9.17 -6.96
CA PRO A 153 0.77 8.06 -6.01
C PRO A 153 2.00 7.93 -5.12
N THR A 154 3.19 8.31 -5.59
CA THR A 154 4.42 8.24 -4.79
C THR A 154 4.37 9.20 -3.60
N VAL A 155 3.96 10.44 -3.84
CA VAL A 155 3.77 11.44 -2.77
C VAL A 155 2.68 10.99 -1.78
N LEU A 156 1.60 10.39 -2.28
CA LEU A 156 0.55 9.84 -1.42
C LEU A 156 1.04 8.68 -0.54
N VAL A 157 1.73 7.71 -1.13
CA VAL A 157 2.34 6.58 -0.40
C VAL A 157 3.29 7.10 0.67
N TRP A 158 4.16 8.06 0.32
CA TRP A 158 5.12 8.64 1.25
C TRP A 158 4.45 9.41 2.39
N GLY A 159 3.46 10.24 2.09
CA GLY A 159 2.70 10.98 3.12
C GLY A 159 1.98 10.04 4.09
N LEU A 160 1.33 9.00 3.58
CA LEU A 160 0.64 8.00 4.40
C LEU A 160 1.62 7.14 5.20
N GLU A 161 2.79 6.81 4.65
CA GLU A 161 3.86 6.11 5.37
C GLU A 161 4.30 6.91 6.61
N LEU A 162 4.48 8.22 6.46
CA LEU A 162 4.86 9.12 7.55
C LEU A 162 3.74 9.24 8.60
N LEU A 163 2.50 9.47 8.16
CA LEU A 163 1.34 9.57 9.05
C LEU A 163 1.13 8.28 9.86
N SER A 164 1.16 7.13 9.20
CA SER A 164 1.04 5.84 9.89
C SER A 164 2.19 5.57 10.85
N GLY A 165 3.42 6.00 10.53
CA GLY A 165 4.55 5.93 11.45
C GLY A 165 4.35 6.79 12.70
N TYR A 166 3.88 8.02 12.52
CA TYR A 166 3.60 8.96 13.60
C TYR A 166 2.53 8.45 14.58
N TYR A 167 1.37 8.05 14.06
CA TYR A 167 0.28 7.55 14.91
C TYR A 167 0.62 6.22 15.56
N LEU A 168 1.35 5.34 14.87
CA LEU A 168 1.81 4.09 15.47
C LEU A 168 2.78 4.35 16.64
N SER A 169 3.69 5.32 16.52
CA SER A 169 4.58 5.71 17.62
C SER A 169 3.78 6.16 18.85
N LYS A 170 2.76 7.01 18.65
CA LYS A 170 1.86 7.43 19.73
C LYS A 170 1.06 6.28 20.33
N ALA A 171 0.58 5.35 19.51
CA ALA A 171 -0.15 4.18 19.96
C ALA A 171 0.74 3.28 20.84
N LEU A 172 2.01 3.09 20.47
CA LEU A 172 2.98 2.35 21.26
C LEU A 172 3.29 3.06 22.58
N GLU A 173 3.50 4.38 22.57
CA GLU A 173 3.69 5.16 23.80
C GLU A 173 2.49 5.05 24.75
N LYS A 174 1.26 5.13 24.23
CA LYS A 174 0.04 4.95 25.02
C LYS A 174 -0.02 3.55 25.64
N ALA A 175 0.24 2.51 24.84
CA ALA A 175 0.24 1.13 25.32
C ALA A 175 1.28 0.89 26.43
N VAL A 176 2.48 1.47 26.33
CA VAL A 176 3.51 1.38 27.37
C VAL A 176 3.05 2.06 28.66
N ARG A 177 2.46 3.26 28.57
CA ARG A 177 1.94 3.98 29.75
C ARG A 177 0.81 3.24 30.46
N GLU A 178 -0.05 2.55 29.71
CA GLU A 178 -1.13 1.73 30.29
C GLU A 178 -0.57 0.53 31.06
N ILE A 179 0.50 -0.10 30.57
CA ILE A 179 1.21 -1.17 31.27
C ILE A 179 1.84 -0.66 32.57
N GLU A 180 2.58 0.46 32.51
CA GLU A 180 3.24 1.06 33.68
C GLU A 180 2.24 1.44 34.78
N LYS A 181 1.08 1.99 34.42
CA LYS A 181 0.02 2.31 35.39
C LYS A 181 -0.53 1.05 36.07
N THR A 182 -0.81 0.01 35.29
CA THR A 182 -1.36 -1.25 35.80
C THR A 182 -0.37 -1.97 36.74
N GLU A 183 0.93 -1.85 36.49
CA GLU A 183 1.98 -2.41 37.37
C GLU A 183 2.21 -1.58 38.63
N GLY A 184 2.04 -0.26 38.56
CA GLY A 184 2.12 0.65 39.71
C GLY A 184 1.00 0.41 40.73
N GLU A 185 -0.25 0.30 40.25
CA GLU A 185 -1.43 0.04 41.10
C GLU A 185 -1.32 -1.32 41.81
N LYS A 186 -0.79 -2.34 41.15
CA LYS A 186 -0.55 -3.67 41.75
C LYS A 186 0.55 -3.70 42.82
N LYS A 187 1.42 -2.68 42.89
CA LYS A 187 2.45 -2.56 43.94
C LYS A 187 1.96 -1.80 45.17
N GLU A 188 0.93 -0.96 45.04
CA GLU A 188 0.35 -0.23 46.17
C GLU A 188 -0.69 -1.05 46.95
N GLU A 189 -1.22 -2.13 46.37
CA GLU A 189 -2.16 -3.07 47.04
C GLU A 189 -1.48 -4.22 47.82
N LYS A 190 -0.13 -4.27 47.90
CA LYS A 190 0.62 -5.28 48.67
C LYS A 190 1.38 -4.68 49.83
#